data_AF-A0A9P0YUK9-F1
#
_entry.id   AF-A0A9P0YUK9-F1
#
_cell.length_a   1.000
_cell.length_b   1.000
_cell.length_c   1.000
_cell.angle_alpha   90.00
_cell.angle_beta   90.00
_cell.angle_gamma   90.00
#
_symmetry.space_group_name_H-M   'P 1'
#
loop_
_entity.id
_entity.type
_entity.pdbx_description
1 polymer ?
#
loop_
_entity_poly.entity_id
_entity_poly.type
_entity_poly.pdbx_seq_one_letter_code
_entity_poly.pdbx_strand_id
1 'polypeptide(L)'
;MEAAEPHNSSQAAAGNRYALQPTRLASEDILFCIDVDAESLVEMKTTSASGRPYTRLDSIKQAIIFFITAKLTINPDHRFAYAALGKSAFWLRKEFSNDVDSAISTFRAISVDSSSYGHADLTQLFRIASHEAKKSRAQNRILRVILLYCRSSTPPTHQWPAIQKLFTLDAIYLHDKPGPENCPQKVYDALVEALELVSENEGYIFESGQGSLRVFLRHMSVLLSHPQQRCLQDYIDLPKSLAKKSPLTESTPADENAIVSIQ
;
A
#
# COMPACT_ATOMS: atom_id res chain seq x y z
N MET A 1 65.50 7.22 39.80
CA MET A 1 64.34 6.91 40.65
C MET A 1 63.11 7.28 39.83
N GLU A 2 62.53 6.24 39.26
CA GLU A 2 61.40 6.27 38.34
C GLU A 2 60.12 6.34 39.20
N ALA A 3 59.31 7.38 38.98
CA ALA A 3 58.03 7.55 39.65
C ALA A 3 56.93 7.00 38.74
N ALA A 4 56.39 5.83 39.09
CA ALA A 4 55.24 5.24 38.42
C ALA A 4 53.94 5.81 39.01
N GLU A 5 53.12 6.42 38.16
CA GLU A 5 51.77 6.87 38.44
C GLU A 5 50.78 5.69 38.61
N PRO A 6 49.68 5.85 39.37
CA PRO A 6 48.75 4.78 39.65
C PRO A 6 47.81 4.53 38.45
N HIS A 7 47.71 3.27 38.04
CA HIS A 7 46.66 2.79 37.13
C HIS A 7 45.28 2.96 37.76
N ASN A 8 44.50 3.92 37.25
CA ASN A 8 43.09 4.05 37.55
C ASN A 8 42.29 3.07 36.66
N SER A 9 42.08 1.86 37.16
CA SER A 9 41.24 0.84 36.54
C SER A 9 39.77 1.08 36.88
N SER A 10 39.08 1.92 36.12
CA SER A 10 37.61 1.90 36.03
C SER A 10 37.09 2.58 34.76
N GLN A 11 37.52 2.10 33.58
CA GLN A 11 36.66 2.25 32.39
C GLN A 11 35.56 1.20 32.50
N ALA A 12 34.49 1.57 33.20
CA ALA A 12 33.21 0.89 33.08
C ALA A 12 32.83 0.90 31.60
N ALA A 13 32.70 -0.28 31.02
CA ALA A 13 32.13 -0.48 29.70
C ALA A 13 30.70 0.07 29.71
N ALA A 14 30.55 1.34 29.31
CA ALA A 14 29.26 1.91 28.97
C ALA A 14 28.78 1.16 27.74
N GLY A 15 28.00 0.10 27.95
CA GLY A 15 27.37 -0.65 26.87
C GLY A 15 26.67 0.33 25.96
N ASN A 16 27.06 0.34 24.68
CA ASN A 16 26.46 1.15 23.64
C ASN A 16 24.95 0.89 23.62
N ARG A 17 24.19 1.73 24.33
CA ARG A 17 22.74 1.72 24.26
C ARG A 17 22.39 2.19 22.86
N TYR A 18 21.84 1.29 22.05
CA TYR A 18 21.33 1.65 20.73
C TYR A 18 20.24 2.72 20.91
N ALA A 19 20.53 3.94 20.46
CA ALA A 19 19.60 5.06 20.50
C ALA A 19 19.20 5.40 19.07
N LEU A 20 17.92 5.24 18.75
CA LEU A 20 17.37 5.66 17.46
C LEU A 20 17.40 7.18 17.38
N GLN A 21 17.97 7.70 16.30
CA GLN A 21 17.91 9.13 16.02
C GLN A 21 16.46 9.54 15.75
N PRO A 22 15.94 10.61 16.39
CA PRO A 22 14.60 11.10 16.10
C PRO A 22 14.53 11.60 14.65
N THR A 23 13.85 10.86 13.77
CA THR A 23 13.56 11.31 12.41
C THR A 23 12.15 11.87 12.36
N ARG A 24 12.02 13.14 11.98
CA ARG A 24 10.71 13.73 11.69
C ARG A 24 10.28 13.32 10.29
N LEU A 25 9.14 12.67 10.18
CA LEU A 25 8.50 12.39 8.89
C LEU A 25 7.75 13.62 8.43
N ALA A 26 7.76 13.84 7.12
CA ALA A 26 6.91 14.87 6.54
C ALA A 26 5.44 14.48 6.66
N SER A 27 4.54 15.45 6.79
CA SER A 27 3.11 15.16 6.62
C SER A 27 2.81 14.89 5.15
N GLU A 28 2.00 13.87 4.88
CA GLU A 28 1.59 13.46 3.53
C GLU A 28 0.36 14.23 3.04
N ASP A 29 0.41 14.67 1.79
CA ASP A 29 -0.76 14.88 0.95
C ASP A 29 -0.99 13.59 0.14
N ILE A 30 -2.16 12.97 0.29
CA ILE A 30 -2.47 11.67 -0.31
C ILE A 30 -3.60 11.82 -1.35
N LEU A 31 -3.27 11.58 -2.61
CA LEU A 31 -4.21 11.57 -3.71
C LEU A 31 -4.67 10.13 -3.99
N PHE A 32 -5.94 9.83 -3.73
CA PHE A 32 -6.54 8.58 -4.19
C PHE A 32 -7.02 8.75 -5.64
N CYS A 33 -6.60 7.83 -6.52
CA CYS A 33 -7.12 7.73 -7.87
C CYS A 33 -7.88 6.40 -8.01
N ILE A 34 -9.18 6.47 -8.27
CA ILE A 34 -10.08 5.31 -8.32
C ILE A 34 -10.43 5.01 -9.77
N ASP A 35 -10.12 3.82 -10.28
CA ASP A 35 -10.62 3.36 -11.56
C ASP A 35 -12.13 3.16 -11.50
N VAL A 36 -12.85 3.87 -12.36
CA VAL A 36 -14.32 3.91 -12.42
C VAL A 36 -14.84 3.17 -13.65
N ASP A 37 -14.08 2.23 -14.21
CA ASP A 37 -14.55 1.35 -15.29
C ASP A 37 -15.62 0.36 -14.82
N ALA A 38 -16.34 -0.24 -15.76
CA ALA A 38 -17.37 -1.24 -15.49
C ALA A 38 -16.85 -2.41 -14.62
N GLU A 39 -15.57 -2.79 -14.75
CA GLU A 39 -14.96 -3.82 -13.89
C GLU A 39 -14.90 -3.44 -12.40
N SER A 40 -15.02 -2.15 -12.05
CA SER A 40 -15.16 -1.71 -10.65
C SER A 40 -16.51 -2.11 -10.02
N LEU A 41 -17.51 -2.44 -10.84
CA LEU A 41 -18.83 -2.92 -10.40
C LEU A 41 -18.87 -4.43 -10.18
N VAL A 42 -17.80 -5.17 -10.50
CA VAL A 42 -17.72 -6.62 -10.26
C VAL A 42 -17.77 -6.90 -8.75
N GLU A 43 -18.51 -7.94 -8.37
CA GLU A 43 -18.66 -8.34 -6.98
C GLU A 43 -17.35 -8.90 -6.40
N MET A 44 -17.07 -8.54 -5.14
CA MET A 44 -16.00 -9.10 -4.35
C MET A 44 -16.50 -10.33 -3.58
N LYS A 45 -15.62 -11.32 -3.44
CA LYS A 45 -15.86 -12.48 -2.57
C LYS A 45 -15.81 -12.01 -1.13
N THR A 46 -16.99 -11.93 -0.50
CA THR A 46 -17.12 -11.64 0.93
C THR A 46 -17.32 -12.92 1.72
N THR A 47 -16.85 -12.94 2.97
CA THR A 47 -17.16 -14.00 3.93
C THR A 47 -18.30 -13.60 4.87
N SER A 48 -19.07 -12.56 4.51
CA SER A 48 -20.09 -11.98 5.39
C SER A 48 -21.37 -12.81 5.39
N ALA A 49 -21.90 -13.07 6.59
CA ALA A 49 -23.19 -13.71 6.79
C ALA A 49 -24.39 -12.86 6.31
N SER A 50 -24.18 -11.59 5.96
CA SER A 50 -25.26 -10.64 5.60
C SER A 50 -25.82 -10.80 4.18
N GLY A 51 -25.23 -11.65 3.32
CA GLY A 51 -25.75 -11.98 1.98
C GLY A 51 -25.77 -10.85 0.95
N ARG A 52 -25.51 -9.59 1.33
CA ARG A 52 -25.46 -8.46 0.40
C ARG A 52 -24.13 -8.50 -0.38
N PRO A 53 -24.15 -8.58 -1.72
CA PRO A 53 -22.95 -8.48 -2.51
C PRO A 53 -22.36 -7.07 -2.42
N TYR A 54 -21.04 -6.99 -2.29
CA TYR A 54 -20.29 -5.74 -2.35
C TYR A 54 -19.48 -5.71 -3.64
N THR A 55 -19.58 -4.63 -4.40
CA THR A 55 -18.74 -4.43 -5.57
C THR A 55 -17.30 -4.08 -5.17
N ARG A 56 -16.35 -4.14 -6.13
CA ARG A 56 -15.00 -3.61 -5.93
C ARG A 56 -15.07 -2.13 -5.54
N LEU A 57 -15.90 -1.34 -6.21
CA LEU A 57 -16.08 0.08 -5.90
C LEU A 57 -16.61 0.32 -4.48
N ASP A 58 -17.63 -0.42 -4.04
CA ASP A 58 -18.15 -0.28 -2.68
C ASP A 58 -17.07 -0.60 -1.65
N SER A 59 -16.30 -1.65 -1.90
CA SER A 59 -15.20 -2.06 -1.05
C SER A 59 -14.08 -1.02 -1.01
N ILE A 60 -13.72 -0.44 -2.16
CA ILE A 60 -12.74 0.64 -2.29
C ILE A 60 -13.18 1.85 -1.46
N LYS A 61 -14.43 2.30 -1.62
CA LYS A 61 -14.98 3.44 -0.86
C LYS A 61 -14.85 3.20 0.65
N GLN A 62 -15.26 2.03 1.14
CA GLN A 62 -15.16 1.69 2.57
C GLN A 62 -13.70 1.62 3.05
N ALA A 63 -12.82 1.00 2.26
CA ALA A 63 -11.42 0.87 2.63
C ALA A 63 -10.68 2.21 2.66
N ILE A 64 -11.00 3.15 1.75
CA ILE A 64 -10.41 4.49 1.78
C ILE A 64 -10.88 5.25 3.02
N ILE A 65 -12.17 5.17 3.40
CA ILE A 65 -12.64 5.81 4.64
C ILE A 65 -11.90 5.25 5.86
N PHE A 66 -11.78 3.92 5.97
CA PHE A 66 -11.00 3.30 7.04
C PHE A 66 -9.53 3.78 7.03
N PHE A 67 -8.91 3.82 5.85
CA PHE A 67 -7.55 4.30 5.69
C PHE A 67 -7.38 5.73 6.20
N ILE A 68 -8.26 6.65 5.79
CA ILE A 68 -8.21 8.07 6.17
C ILE A 68 -8.30 8.21 7.70
N THR A 69 -9.30 7.56 8.31
CA THR A 69 -9.49 7.60 9.76
C THR A 69 -8.26 7.06 10.51
N ALA A 70 -7.72 5.93 10.07
CA ALA A 70 -6.51 5.35 10.66
C ALA A 70 -5.29 6.27 10.46
N LYS A 71 -5.11 6.84 9.27
CA LYS A 71 -3.97 7.73 9.00
C LYS A 71 -4.03 9.03 9.79
N LEU A 72 -5.21 9.62 9.95
CA LEU A 72 -5.39 10.82 10.78
C LEU A 72 -5.16 10.54 12.27
N THR A 73 -5.47 9.32 12.72
CA THR A 73 -5.13 8.88 14.09
C THR A 73 -3.61 8.82 14.30
N ILE A 74 -2.85 8.43 13.27
CA ILE A 74 -1.38 8.41 13.30
C ILE A 74 -0.81 9.84 13.26
N ASN A 75 -1.33 10.68 12.38
CA ASN A 75 -0.95 12.10 12.30
C ASN A 75 -2.12 12.92 11.70
N PRO A 76 -2.71 13.86 12.47
CA PRO A 76 -3.88 14.63 12.05
C PRO A 76 -3.58 15.67 10.96
N ASP A 77 -2.30 15.95 10.70
CA ASP A 77 -1.87 16.89 9.67
C ASP A 77 -1.90 16.27 8.27
N HIS A 78 -2.11 14.96 8.11
CA HIS A 78 -2.30 14.34 6.78
C HIS A 78 -3.53 14.90 6.08
N ARG A 79 -3.46 15.06 4.76
CA ARG A 79 -4.58 15.58 3.96
C ARG A 79 -4.82 14.69 2.74
N PHE A 80 -6.04 14.71 2.24
CA PHE A 80 -6.52 13.80 1.22
C PHE A 80 -7.25 14.53 0.11
N ALA A 81 -7.04 14.10 -1.12
CA ALA A 81 -7.78 14.52 -2.30
C ALA A 81 -8.17 13.29 -3.13
N TYR A 82 -9.13 13.46 -4.05
CA TYR A 82 -9.76 12.34 -4.75
C TYR A 82 -9.87 12.61 -6.25
N ALA A 83 -9.43 11.65 -7.03
CA ALA A 83 -9.58 11.61 -8.48
C ALA A 83 -10.19 10.27 -8.90
N ALA A 84 -10.79 10.25 -10.09
CA ALA A 84 -11.25 9.05 -10.75
C ALA A 84 -10.52 8.86 -12.07
N LEU A 85 -10.40 7.61 -12.52
CA LEU A 85 -9.80 7.21 -13.78
C LEU A 85 -10.87 6.59 -14.67
N GLY A 86 -11.34 7.36 -15.64
CA GLY A 86 -12.11 6.86 -16.79
C GLY A 86 -11.16 6.58 -17.95
N LYS A 87 -11.36 7.23 -19.09
CA LYS A 87 -10.33 7.25 -20.16
C LYS A 87 -9.04 7.94 -19.74
N SER A 88 -9.19 9.00 -18.96
CA SER A 88 -8.10 9.77 -18.34
C SER A 88 -8.51 10.18 -16.94
N ALA A 89 -7.55 10.65 -16.14
CA ALA A 89 -7.83 11.05 -14.76
C ALA A 89 -8.59 12.39 -14.69
N PHE A 90 -9.58 12.46 -13.81
CA PHE A 90 -10.33 13.68 -13.52
C PHE A 90 -10.58 13.83 -12.01
N TRP A 91 -10.75 15.08 -11.56
CA TRP A 91 -10.96 15.38 -10.15
C TRP A 91 -12.36 14.99 -9.69
N LEU A 92 -12.44 14.29 -8.56
CA LEU A 92 -13.66 14.15 -7.77
C LEU A 92 -13.74 15.23 -6.69
N ARG A 93 -12.58 15.56 -6.10
CA ARG A 93 -12.36 16.69 -5.20
C ARG A 93 -10.88 17.04 -5.22
N LYS A 94 -10.58 18.30 -5.52
CA LYS A 94 -9.22 18.78 -5.75
C LYS A 94 -8.55 19.27 -4.47
N GLU A 95 -9.32 19.86 -3.57
CA GLU A 95 -8.81 20.47 -2.34
C GLU A 95 -8.41 19.37 -1.34
N PHE A 96 -7.12 19.35 -0.99
CA PHE A 96 -6.60 18.47 0.05
C PHE A 96 -7.18 18.86 1.42
N SER A 97 -7.89 17.93 2.05
CA SER A 97 -8.56 18.12 3.34
C SER A 97 -8.27 16.96 4.30
N ASN A 98 -8.30 17.23 5.60
CA ASN A 98 -8.28 16.20 6.64
C ASN A 98 -9.68 15.87 7.20
N ASP A 99 -10.73 16.40 6.58
CA ASP A 99 -12.12 16.14 6.95
C ASP A 99 -12.63 14.81 6.37
N VAL A 100 -13.01 13.89 7.26
CA VAL A 100 -13.55 12.57 6.92
C VAL A 100 -14.95 12.69 6.28
N ASP A 101 -15.78 13.62 6.74
CA ASP A 101 -17.15 13.78 6.22
C ASP A 101 -17.13 14.28 4.77
N SER A 102 -16.20 15.16 4.45
CA SER A 102 -15.89 15.56 3.08
C SER A 102 -15.55 14.36 2.19
N ALA A 103 -14.81 13.36 2.70
CA ALA A 103 -14.48 12.14 1.94
C ALA A 103 -15.73 11.28 1.69
N ILE A 104 -16.54 11.07 2.74
CA ILE A 104 -17.80 10.32 2.67
C ILE A 104 -18.74 10.95 1.64
N SER A 105 -18.88 12.27 1.67
CA SER A 105 -19.69 13.03 0.72
C SER A 105 -19.23 12.83 -0.72
N THR A 106 -17.93 12.93 -0.98
CA THR A 106 -17.36 12.69 -2.31
C THR A 106 -17.64 11.27 -2.80
N PHE A 107 -17.48 10.24 -1.96
CA PHE A 107 -17.68 8.86 -2.37
C PHE A 107 -19.14 8.46 -2.57
N ARG A 108 -20.08 9.14 -1.91
CA ARG A 108 -21.52 8.98 -2.20
C ARG A 108 -21.87 9.46 -3.61
N ALA A 109 -21.16 10.46 -4.14
CA ALA A 109 -21.43 11.05 -5.44
C ALA A 109 -20.78 10.30 -6.63
N ILE A 110 -19.85 9.36 -6.39
CA ILE A 110 -19.22 8.59 -7.48
C ILE A 110 -20.26 7.64 -8.11
N SER A 111 -20.57 7.89 -9.38
CA SER A 111 -21.28 6.99 -10.29
C SER A 111 -20.32 6.35 -11.28
N VAL A 112 -20.65 5.14 -11.75
CA VAL A 112 -19.91 4.41 -12.79
C VAL A 112 -20.87 4.12 -13.93
N ASP A 113 -20.43 4.41 -15.16
CA ASP A 113 -21.16 4.01 -16.35
C ASP A 113 -21.03 2.49 -16.55
N SER A 114 -22.11 1.82 -16.93
CA SER A 114 -22.11 0.36 -17.15
C SER A 114 -21.29 -0.06 -18.38
N SER A 115 -20.87 0.88 -19.21
CA SER A 115 -19.99 0.65 -20.36
C SER A 115 -18.51 0.80 -19.97
N SER A 116 -17.65 -0.11 -20.44
CA SER A 116 -16.20 0.05 -20.29
C SER A 116 -15.68 1.25 -21.09
N TYR A 117 -14.70 1.96 -20.54
CA TYR A 117 -14.00 3.05 -21.20
C TYR A 117 -12.96 2.57 -22.23
N GLY A 118 -12.58 1.28 -22.20
CA GLY A 118 -11.69 0.60 -23.14
C GLY A 118 -10.20 0.98 -23.07
N HIS A 119 -9.88 2.21 -22.66
CA HIS A 119 -8.52 2.73 -22.51
C HIS A 119 -8.34 3.43 -21.16
N ALA A 120 -7.15 3.30 -20.57
CA ALA A 120 -6.77 3.98 -19.34
C ALA A 120 -5.45 4.74 -19.53
N ASP A 121 -5.53 6.07 -19.66
CA ASP A 121 -4.36 6.94 -19.81
C ASP A 121 -4.01 7.66 -18.50
N LEU A 122 -2.85 7.31 -17.93
CA LEU A 122 -2.32 7.88 -16.69
C LEU A 122 -1.60 9.22 -16.89
N THR A 123 -1.42 9.69 -18.13
CA THR A 123 -0.71 10.96 -18.42
C THR A 123 -1.26 12.12 -17.61
N GLN A 124 -2.59 12.24 -17.54
CA GLN A 124 -3.22 13.32 -16.80
C GLN A 124 -3.07 13.15 -15.28
N LEU A 125 -3.10 11.91 -14.77
CA LEU A 125 -2.83 11.63 -13.36
C LEU A 125 -1.42 12.09 -12.98
N PHE A 126 -0.43 11.79 -13.80
CA PHE A 126 0.96 12.17 -13.54
C PHE A 126 1.17 13.68 -13.63
N ARG A 127 0.51 14.36 -14.56
CA ARG A 127 0.50 15.85 -14.62
C ARG A 127 -0.08 16.45 -13.36
N ILE A 128 -1.23 15.94 -12.91
CA ILE A 128 -1.87 16.35 -11.66
C ILE A 128 -0.93 16.12 -10.47
N ALA A 129 -0.40 14.91 -10.33
CA ALA A 129 0.46 14.53 -9.21
C ALA A 129 1.75 15.34 -9.19
N SER A 130 2.42 15.51 -10.33
CA SER A 130 3.64 16.34 -10.44
C SER A 130 3.40 17.79 -10.03
N HIS A 131 2.26 18.37 -10.42
CA HIS A 131 1.90 19.74 -10.04
C HIS A 131 1.60 19.88 -8.54
N GLU A 132 0.79 18.97 -7.99
CA GLU A 132 0.45 19.00 -6.56
C GLU A 132 1.67 18.67 -5.69
N ALA A 133 2.58 17.80 -6.14
CA ALA A 133 3.82 17.47 -5.43
C ALA A 133 4.70 18.70 -5.19
N LYS A 134 4.83 19.57 -6.20
CA LYS A 134 5.57 20.83 -6.06
C LYS A 134 4.95 21.74 -5.01
N LYS A 135 3.62 21.81 -4.94
CA LYS A 135 2.90 22.57 -3.92
C LYS A 135 3.04 21.97 -2.53
N SER A 136 2.92 20.65 -2.39
CA SER A 136 3.13 19.94 -1.13
C SER A 136 4.55 20.20 -0.61
N ARG A 137 5.57 20.12 -1.48
CA ARG A 137 6.97 20.37 -1.10
C ARG A 137 7.19 21.80 -0.62
N ALA A 138 6.53 22.79 -1.24
CA ALA A 138 6.58 24.18 -0.78
C ALA A 138 5.97 24.37 0.63
N GLN A 139 5.15 23.42 1.09
CA GLN A 139 4.57 23.38 2.43
C GLN A 139 5.30 22.40 3.37
N ASN A 140 6.49 21.90 2.97
CA ASN A 140 7.27 20.89 3.69
C ASN A 140 6.52 19.56 3.90
N ARG A 141 5.79 19.14 2.85
CA ARG A 141 4.98 17.91 2.79
C ARG A 141 5.41 17.07 1.60
N ILE A 142 5.13 15.78 1.64
CA ILE A 142 5.32 14.87 0.50
C ILE A 142 3.98 14.55 -0.15
N LEU A 143 3.98 14.32 -1.47
CA LEU A 143 2.82 13.82 -2.18
C LEU A 143 2.94 12.31 -2.39
N ARG A 144 1.86 11.62 -2.07
CA ARG A 144 1.67 10.20 -2.36
C ARG A 144 0.40 10.00 -3.19
N VAL A 145 0.48 9.19 -4.23
CA VAL A 145 -0.66 8.78 -5.04
C VAL A 145 -0.94 7.32 -4.75
N ILE A 146 -2.20 6.97 -4.49
CA ILE A 146 -2.64 5.57 -4.35
C ILE A 146 -3.65 5.30 -5.46
N LEU A 147 -3.25 4.48 -6.44
CA LEU A 147 -4.05 4.07 -7.59
C LEU A 147 -4.77 2.75 -7.29
N LEU A 148 -6.09 2.76 -7.44
CA LEU A 148 -6.95 1.59 -7.26
C LEU A 148 -7.42 1.18 -8.67
N TYR A 149 -6.72 0.23 -9.29
CA TYR A 149 -6.93 -0.17 -10.70
C TYR A 149 -7.78 -1.43 -10.81
N CYS A 150 -8.77 -1.46 -11.71
CA CYS A 150 -9.75 -2.55 -11.77
C CYS A 150 -9.83 -3.29 -13.12
N ARG A 151 -9.24 -2.75 -14.20
CA ARG A 151 -9.36 -3.37 -15.54
C ARG A 151 -8.41 -4.54 -15.72
N SER A 152 -8.93 -5.68 -16.15
CA SER A 152 -8.15 -6.92 -16.27
C SER A 152 -7.56 -7.16 -17.66
N SER A 153 -8.03 -6.43 -18.67
CA SER A 153 -7.63 -6.58 -20.08
C SER A 153 -7.00 -5.33 -20.70
N THR A 154 -7.01 -4.21 -19.98
CA THR A 154 -6.48 -2.93 -20.46
C THR A 154 -5.23 -2.56 -19.65
N PRO A 155 -4.02 -2.67 -20.19
CA PRO A 155 -2.85 -2.09 -19.54
C PRO A 155 -2.97 -0.56 -19.55
N PRO A 156 -2.68 0.14 -18.44
CA PRO A 156 -2.62 1.59 -18.46
C PRO A 156 -1.49 2.06 -19.36
N THR A 157 -1.71 3.18 -20.05
CA THR A 157 -0.69 3.84 -20.88
C THR A 157 -0.38 5.22 -20.35
N HIS A 158 0.75 5.79 -20.75
CA HIS A 158 1.08 7.18 -20.44
C HIS A 158 2.08 7.76 -21.44
N GLN A 159 2.04 9.09 -21.58
CA GLN A 159 3.04 9.90 -22.26
C GLN A 159 3.67 10.85 -21.23
N TRP A 160 4.52 10.28 -20.38
CA TRP A 160 5.18 11.01 -19.30
C TRP A 160 6.67 11.11 -19.57
N PRO A 161 7.22 12.33 -19.71
CA PRO A 161 8.65 12.48 -19.85
C PRO A 161 9.28 12.17 -18.49
N ALA A 162 10.28 11.27 -18.46
CA ALA A 162 10.98 10.80 -17.27
C ALA A 162 11.91 11.89 -16.65
N ILE A 163 11.37 13.08 -16.42
CA ILE A 163 12.18 14.26 -16.05
C ILE A 163 12.54 14.21 -14.58
N GLN A 164 11.58 13.95 -13.69
CA GLN A 164 11.77 13.91 -12.23
C GLN A 164 10.72 13.03 -11.52
N LYS A 165 11.16 12.34 -10.47
CA LYS A 165 10.33 11.59 -9.53
C LYS A 165 9.96 12.50 -8.36
N LEU A 166 8.77 13.10 -8.40
CA LEU A 166 8.34 14.15 -7.47
C LEU A 166 7.32 13.69 -6.42
N PHE A 167 6.73 12.51 -6.61
CA PHE A 167 5.72 11.93 -5.75
C PHE A 167 5.96 10.42 -5.67
N THR A 168 5.35 9.75 -4.70
CA THR A 168 5.38 8.29 -4.63
C THR A 168 4.08 7.72 -5.17
N LEU A 169 4.13 6.73 -6.07
CA LEU A 169 2.95 6.02 -6.56
C LEU A 169 2.87 4.64 -5.92
N ASP A 170 1.73 4.36 -5.29
CA ASP A 170 1.32 3.01 -4.93
C ASP A 170 0.16 2.56 -5.81
N ALA A 171 0.07 1.26 -6.04
CA ALA A 171 -1.05 0.66 -6.75
C ALA A 171 -1.65 -0.53 -5.98
N ILE A 172 -2.97 -0.63 -6.02
CA ILE A 172 -3.67 -1.89 -5.75
C ILE A 172 -4.42 -2.26 -7.02
N TYR A 173 -4.08 -3.43 -7.55
CA TYR A 173 -4.66 -4.00 -8.73
C TYR A 173 -5.71 -5.07 -8.36
N LEU A 174 -6.97 -4.80 -8.67
CA LEU A 174 -8.09 -5.71 -8.43
C LEU A 174 -8.54 -6.30 -9.76
N HIS A 175 -8.50 -7.62 -9.90
CA HIS A 175 -8.84 -8.27 -11.17
C HIS A 175 -9.41 -9.67 -10.97
N ASP A 176 -10.05 -10.19 -12.01
CA ASP A 176 -10.43 -11.59 -12.09
C ASP A 176 -9.26 -12.46 -12.53
N LYS A 177 -9.42 -13.78 -12.39
CA LYS A 177 -8.37 -14.70 -12.84
C LYS A 177 -8.13 -14.53 -14.34
N PRO A 178 -6.90 -14.83 -14.81
CA PRO A 178 -6.63 -14.93 -16.24
C PRO A 178 -7.63 -15.87 -16.92
N GLY A 179 -8.12 -15.45 -18.07
CA GLY A 179 -9.07 -16.15 -18.93
C GLY A 179 -8.88 -15.71 -20.38
N PRO A 180 -9.72 -16.18 -21.31
CA PRO A 180 -9.56 -15.90 -22.73
C PRO A 180 -9.64 -14.41 -23.09
N GLU A 181 -10.43 -13.65 -22.33
CA GLU A 181 -10.77 -12.25 -22.60
C GLU A 181 -9.92 -11.24 -21.81
N ASN A 182 -8.99 -11.70 -20.97
CA ASN A 182 -8.17 -10.81 -20.15
C ASN A 182 -6.73 -11.29 -20.00
N CYS A 183 -5.84 -10.36 -19.64
CA CYS A 183 -4.43 -10.69 -19.42
C CYS A 183 -3.88 -9.87 -18.24
N PRO A 184 -4.22 -10.26 -17.00
CA PRO A 184 -3.83 -9.51 -15.82
C PRO A 184 -2.32 -9.28 -15.69
N GLN A 185 -1.50 -10.23 -16.16
CA GLN A 185 -0.04 -10.08 -16.15
C GLN A 185 0.43 -8.85 -16.93
N LYS A 186 -0.10 -8.63 -18.15
CA LYS A 186 0.27 -7.45 -18.95
C LYS A 186 -0.13 -6.14 -18.28
N VAL A 187 -1.25 -6.14 -17.55
CA VAL A 187 -1.70 -4.98 -16.80
C VAL A 187 -0.80 -4.74 -15.60
N TYR A 188 -0.45 -5.80 -14.86
CA TYR A 188 0.46 -5.74 -13.73
C TYR A 188 1.83 -5.20 -14.14
N ASP A 189 2.41 -5.72 -15.23
CA ASP A 189 3.71 -5.29 -15.75
C ASP A 189 3.70 -3.79 -16.10
N ALA A 190 2.63 -3.29 -16.75
CA ALA A 190 2.48 -1.88 -17.06
C ALA A 190 2.31 -0.99 -15.82
N LEU A 191 1.66 -1.50 -14.77
CA LEU A 191 1.57 -0.81 -13.48
C LEU A 191 2.94 -0.75 -12.81
N VAL A 192 3.72 -1.84 -12.81
CA VAL A 192 5.10 -1.85 -12.29
C VAL A 192 5.95 -0.81 -12.99
N GLU A 193 5.94 -0.79 -14.33
CA GLU A 193 6.68 0.20 -15.13
C GLU A 193 6.27 1.64 -14.76
N ALA A 194 4.97 1.90 -14.62
CA ALA A 194 4.46 3.19 -14.19
C ALA A 194 4.96 3.61 -12.80
N LEU A 195 4.98 2.69 -11.83
CA LEU A 195 5.50 2.94 -10.48
C LEU A 195 7.00 3.26 -10.50
N GLU A 196 7.79 2.45 -11.21
CA GLU A 196 9.24 2.63 -11.35
C GLU A 196 9.58 3.97 -12.00
N LEU A 197 8.78 4.40 -12.98
CA LEU A 197 8.99 5.65 -13.70
C LEU A 197 8.82 6.89 -12.80
N VAL A 198 7.81 6.92 -11.93
CA VAL A 198 7.37 8.17 -11.27
C VAL A 198 7.72 8.27 -9.78
N SER A 199 7.97 7.15 -9.09
CA SER A 199 8.01 7.13 -7.62
C SER A 199 9.32 7.65 -7.02
N GLU A 200 9.23 8.68 -6.15
CA GLU A 200 10.36 9.27 -5.40
C GLU A 200 10.85 8.34 -4.28
N ASN A 201 9.92 7.75 -3.52
CA ASN A 201 10.21 6.64 -2.60
C ASN A 201 9.78 5.31 -3.25
N GLU A 202 10.13 4.19 -2.62
CA GLU A 202 9.67 2.87 -3.05
C GLU A 202 8.15 2.87 -3.22
N GLY A 203 7.67 2.59 -4.43
CA GLY A 203 6.25 2.44 -4.73
C GLY A 203 5.80 1.00 -4.49
N TYR A 204 4.72 0.81 -3.74
CA TYR A 204 4.18 -0.53 -3.48
C TYR A 204 3.08 -0.87 -4.49
N ILE A 205 3.13 -2.08 -5.04
CA ILE A 205 2.09 -2.65 -5.89
C ILE A 205 1.55 -3.95 -5.31
N PHE A 206 0.26 -3.99 -5.03
CA PHE A 206 -0.41 -5.21 -4.57
C PHE A 206 -1.45 -5.67 -5.56
N GLU A 207 -1.54 -6.97 -5.79
CA GLU A 207 -2.63 -7.58 -6.57
C GLU A 207 -3.60 -8.35 -5.67
N SER A 208 -4.86 -8.42 -6.09
CA SER A 208 -5.89 -9.26 -5.49
C SER A 208 -6.72 -9.92 -6.59
N GLY A 209 -6.25 -11.09 -7.03
CA GLY A 209 -7.01 -11.96 -7.92
C GLY A 209 -8.27 -12.49 -7.24
N GLN A 210 -9.40 -12.52 -7.96
CA GLN A 210 -10.71 -13.03 -7.50
C GLN A 210 -11.45 -12.16 -6.46
N GLY A 211 -11.00 -10.92 -6.25
CA GLY A 211 -11.76 -9.94 -5.45
C GLY A 211 -11.97 -10.34 -4.00
N SER A 212 -10.96 -10.87 -3.29
CA SER A 212 -11.10 -11.14 -1.84
C SER A 212 -11.07 -9.83 -1.04
N LEU A 213 -12.18 -9.50 -0.36
CA LEU A 213 -12.28 -8.29 0.46
C LEU A 213 -11.23 -8.29 1.59
N ARG A 214 -11.00 -9.45 2.22
CA ARG A 214 -10.02 -9.59 3.30
C ARG A 214 -8.60 -9.31 2.82
N VAL A 215 -8.22 -9.81 1.65
CA VAL A 215 -6.89 -9.57 1.07
C VAL A 215 -6.74 -8.10 0.70
N PHE A 216 -7.77 -7.51 0.07
CA PHE A 216 -7.78 -6.09 -0.25
C PHE A 216 -7.59 -5.19 0.98
N LEU A 217 -8.35 -5.43 2.06
CA LEU A 217 -8.23 -4.68 3.31
C LEU A 217 -6.86 -4.84 3.97
N ARG A 218 -6.24 -6.02 3.86
CA ARG A 218 -4.86 -6.26 4.31
C ARG A 218 -3.89 -5.37 3.54
N HIS A 219 -3.98 -5.33 2.22
CA HIS A 219 -3.13 -4.48 1.37
C HIS A 219 -3.30 -2.99 1.72
N MET A 220 -4.54 -2.53 1.87
CA MET A 220 -4.84 -1.16 2.31
C MET A 220 -4.24 -0.84 3.69
N SER A 221 -4.23 -1.81 4.61
CA SER A 221 -3.63 -1.65 5.94
C SER A 221 -2.10 -1.53 5.85
N VAL A 222 -1.45 -2.30 4.96
CA VAL A 222 0.00 -2.19 4.72
C VAL A 222 0.35 -0.80 4.18
N LEU A 223 -0.50 -0.26 3.30
CA LEU A 223 -0.34 1.09 2.76
C LEU A 223 -0.50 2.20 3.82
N LEU A 224 -0.94 1.94 5.06
CA LEU A 224 -0.90 2.97 6.12
C LEU A 224 0.53 3.41 6.46
N SER A 225 1.51 2.55 6.16
CA SER A 225 2.92 2.85 6.37
C SER A 225 3.36 4.10 5.59
N HIS A 226 4.17 4.93 6.25
CA HIS A 226 4.66 6.18 5.67
C HIS A 226 5.76 5.89 4.61
N PRO A 227 5.74 6.51 3.42
CA PRO A 227 6.73 6.25 2.36
C PRO A 227 8.19 6.41 2.79
N GLN A 228 8.49 7.39 3.65
CA GLN A 228 9.84 7.62 4.20
C GLN A 228 10.27 6.63 5.29
N GLN A 229 9.38 5.72 5.76
CA GLN A 229 9.68 4.76 6.83
C GLN A 229 9.57 3.30 6.43
N ARG A 230 8.68 2.99 5.48
CA ARG A 230 8.46 1.61 5.05
C ARG A 230 9.72 1.06 4.37
N CYS A 231 9.93 -0.24 4.49
CA CYS A 231 11.02 -0.95 3.83
C CYS A 231 10.75 -1.13 2.33
N LEU A 232 11.61 -1.88 1.63
CA LEU A 232 11.28 -2.37 0.29
C LEU A 232 10.13 -3.37 0.38
N GLN A 233 9.30 -3.46 -0.66
CA GLN A 233 8.12 -4.33 -0.64
C GLN A 233 8.48 -5.79 -0.40
N ASP A 234 9.60 -6.27 -0.96
CA ASP A 234 10.11 -7.64 -0.80
C ASP A 234 10.53 -7.98 0.64
N TYR A 235 10.72 -6.97 1.50
CA TYR A 235 11.11 -7.14 2.90
C TYR A 235 9.94 -7.02 3.87
N ILE A 236 8.70 -6.91 3.38
CA ILE A 236 7.52 -6.88 4.25
C ILE A 236 7.32 -8.26 4.89
N ASP A 237 7.63 -8.35 6.18
CA ASP A 237 7.26 -9.49 7.02
C ASP A 237 6.04 -9.16 7.87
N LEU A 238 4.87 -9.66 7.45
CA LEU A 238 3.63 -9.47 8.19
C LEU A 238 3.51 -10.57 9.26
N PRO A 239 3.40 -10.21 10.56
CA PRO A 239 3.35 -11.17 11.65
C PRO A 239 2.29 -12.25 11.40
N LYS A 240 2.71 -13.51 11.43
CA LYS A 240 1.79 -14.65 11.35
C LYS A 240 0.96 -14.70 12.63
N SER A 241 -0.32 -15.03 12.49
CA SER A 241 -1.22 -15.18 13.64
C SER A 241 -0.65 -16.18 14.65
N LEU A 242 -0.48 -15.74 15.90
CA LEU A 242 0.00 -16.58 17.01
C LEU A 242 -0.95 -17.76 17.30
N ALA A 243 -2.22 -17.66 16.91
CA ALA A 243 -3.24 -18.70 17.10
C ALA A 243 -3.04 -19.94 16.21
N LYS A 244 -2.10 -19.90 15.24
CA LYS A 244 -1.76 -21.04 14.37
C LYS A 244 -0.46 -21.76 14.76
N LYS A 245 0.10 -21.51 15.95
CA LYS A 245 1.14 -22.40 16.49
C LYS A 245 0.49 -23.74 16.83
N SER A 246 0.64 -24.72 15.94
CA SER A 246 0.42 -26.13 16.29
C SER A 246 1.28 -26.45 17.52
N PRO A 247 0.78 -27.22 18.50
CA PRO A 247 1.62 -27.66 19.60
C PRO A 247 2.82 -28.41 19.01
N LEU A 248 4.02 -28.05 19.46
CA LEU A 248 5.22 -28.83 19.24
C LEU A 248 4.90 -30.25 19.70
N THR A 249 4.78 -31.19 18.78
CA THR A 249 4.94 -32.61 19.10
C THR A 249 6.36 -32.74 19.61
N GLU A 250 6.51 -32.73 20.94
CA GLU A 250 7.69 -33.24 21.61
C GLU A 250 7.87 -34.68 21.14
N SER A 251 8.80 -34.89 20.21
CA SER A 251 9.31 -36.22 19.92
C SER A 251 10.01 -36.69 21.18
N THR A 252 9.33 -37.53 21.94
CA THR A 252 9.87 -38.23 23.09
C THR A 252 11.11 -39.03 22.63
N PRO A 253 12.27 -38.95 23.31
CA PRO A 253 13.36 -39.86 23.02
C PRO A 253 12.93 -41.25 23.46
N ALA A 254 12.91 -42.20 22.53
CA ALA A 254 12.74 -43.61 22.84
C ALA A 254 14.06 -44.12 23.42
N ASP A 255 14.11 -44.28 24.74
CA ASP A 255 15.19 -44.98 25.41
C ASP A 255 15.06 -46.50 25.23
N GLU A 256 16.21 -47.09 24.95
CA GLU A 256 16.67 -48.45 25.26
C GLU A 256 15.91 -49.67 24.74
N ASN A 257 16.56 -50.37 23.80
CA ASN A 257 16.78 -51.81 23.97
C ASN A 257 18.14 -52.20 23.37
N ALA A 258 19.16 -52.18 24.22
CA ALA A 258 20.40 -52.90 23.98
C ALA A 258 20.18 -54.39 24.24
N ILE A 259 20.29 -55.21 23.20
CA ILE A 259 20.54 -56.65 23.33
C ILE A 259 21.89 -56.91 22.68
N VAL A 260 22.93 -57.01 23.51
CA VAL A 260 24.22 -57.55 23.13
C VAL A 260 24.14 -59.06 23.30
N SER A 261 24.29 -59.81 22.22
CA SER A 261 24.52 -61.26 22.27
C SER A 261 25.98 -61.55 22.00
N ILE A 262 26.55 -62.39 22.85
CA ILE A 262 27.96 -62.81 22.91
C ILE A 262 28.26 -63.80 21.77
N GLN A 263 29.37 -63.57 21.08
CA GLN A 263 30.27 -64.62 20.59
C GLN A 263 31.71 -64.14 20.69
#